data_AF-A0A392MNB7-F1
#
_entry.id   AF-A0A392MNB7-F1
#
_cell.length_a   1.000
_cell.length_b   1.000
_cell.length_c   1.000
_cell.angle_alpha   90.00
_cell.angle_beta   90.00
_cell.angle_gamma   90.00
#
_symmetry.space_group_name_H-M   'P 1'
#
loop_
_entity.id
_entity.type
_entity.pdbx_description
1 polymer ?
#
loop_
_entity_poly.entity_id
_entity_poly.type
_entity_poly.pdbx_seq_one_letter_code
_entity_poly.pdbx_strand_id
1 'polypeptide(L)'
;MRLRNVMDMRAGFGGFAAALINQNLDSWVMNVVPVSGPNTLPVIYDRGLIGVMHDWCEPFDTYPRTYDLLHASNLLSVEKKRCNVSSIMLEMDRILRPGGVVYIDDALSIMDELVKIAKAIGWRAALRETIEGPHTSYRVLVCNKDLPPG
;
A
#
# COMPACT_ATOMS: atom_id res chain seq x y z
N MET A 1 -11.63 -4.50 -13.75
CA MET A 1 -11.09 -3.29 -13.08
C MET A 1 -9.99 -2.73 -13.97
N ARG A 2 -10.04 -1.45 -14.35
CA ARG A 2 -8.95 -0.81 -15.10
C ARG A 2 -8.08 -0.06 -14.11
N LEU A 3 -6.91 -0.61 -13.79
CA LEU A 3 -5.92 0.04 -12.94
C LEU A 3 -5.23 1.15 -13.73
N ARG A 4 -5.29 2.39 -13.26
CA ARG A 4 -4.59 3.52 -13.90
C ARG A 4 -3.67 4.22 -12.93
N ASN A 5 -4.14 4.47 -11.70
CA ASN A 5 -3.38 5.17 -10.67
C ASN A 5 -3.06 4.21 -9.54
N VAL A 6 -1.79 3.87 -9.40
CA VAL A 6 -1.28 2.95 -8.39
C VAL A 6 -0.32 3.69 -7.49
N MET A 7 -0.33 3.37 -6.20
CA MET A 7 0.69 3.82 -5.26
C MET A 7 1.36 2.61 -4.64
N ASP A 8 2.69 2.58 -4.72
CA ASP A 8 3.53 1.68 -3.92
C ASP A 8 4.03 2.44 -2.70
N MET A 9 3.41 2.18 -1.56
CA MET A 9 3.60 2.97 -0.33
C MET A 9 4.96 2.72 0.33
N ARG A 10 5.67 1.66 -0.06
CA ARG A 10 7.05 1.38 0.37
C ARG A 10 7.84 0.76 -0.79
N ALA A 11 8.28 1.61 -1.69
CA ALA A 11 8.79 1.19 -2.99
C ALA A 11 10.13 0.45 -2.96
N GLY A 12 10.93 0.59 -1.89
CA GLY A 12 12.29 0.08 -1.87
C GLY A 12 13.05 0.60 -3.08
N PHE A 13 13.40 -0.27 -4.04
CA PHE A 13 14.08 0.10 -5.28
C PHE A 13 13.16 0.24 -6.51
N GLY A 14 11.84 0.37 -6.32
CA GLY A 14 10.84 0.48 -7.39
C GLY A 14 10.50 -0.87 -8.05
N GLY A 15 10.65 -1.98 -7.31
CA GLY A 15 10.46 -3.33 -7.85
C GLY A 15 9.01 -3.60 -8.29
N PHE A 16 8.03 -3.14 -7.51
CA PHE A 16 6.62 -3.31 -7.84
C PHE A 16 6.24 -2.56 -9.11
N ALA A 17 6.63 -1.28 -9.22
CA ALA A 17 6.40 -0.49 -10.44
C ALA A 17 7.03 -1.13 -11.68
N ALA A 18 8.28 -1.60 -11.57
CA ALA A 18 8.95 -2.31 -12.66
C ALA A 18 8.21 -3.59 -13.06
N ALA A 19 7.67 -4.34 -12.10
CA ALA A 19 6.88 -5.53 -12.37
C ALA A 19 5.59 -5.21 -13.14
N LEU A 20 4.87 -4.14 -12.78
CA LEU A 20 3.66 -3.71 -13.50
C LEU A 20 3.97 -3.30 -14.94
N ILE A 21 5.07 -2.56 -15.17
CA ILE A 21 5.53 -2.18 -16.52
C ILE A 21 5.85 -3.43 -17.35
N ASN A 22 6.57 -4.40 -16.77
CA ASN A 22 6.93 -5.65 -17.46
C ASN A 22 5.72 -6.53 -17.81
N GLN A 23 4.59 -6.36 -17.10
CA GLN A 23 3.33 -7.02 -17.41
C GLN A 23 2.46 -6.21 -18.39
N ASN A 24 3.00 -5.17 -19.02
CA ASN A 24 2.31 -4.27 -19.95
C ASN A 24 1.02 -3.67 -19.38
N LEU A 25 1.00 -3.38 -18.08
CA LEU A 25 -0.11 -2.67 -17.45
C LEU A 25 0.07 -1.16 -17.68
N ASP A 26 -0.90 -0.55 -18.36
CA ASP A 26 -0.99 0.89 -18.61
C ASP A 26 -1.41 1.62 -17.32
N SER A 27 -0.54 1.58 -16.32
CA SER A 27 -0.75 2.13 -14.98
C SER A 27 0.42 3.02 -14.58
N TRP A 28 0.10 4.23 -14.11
CA TRP A 28 1.01 5.11 -13.42
C TRP A 28 1.23 4.64 -11.99
N VAL A 29 2.48 4.60 -11.53
CA VAL A 29 2.85 4.15 -10.17
C VAL A 29 3.58 5.26 -9.43
N MET A 30 2.96 5.78 -8.37
CA MET A 30 3.64 6.63 -7.39
C MET A 30 4.46 5.78 -6.43
N ASN A 31 5.79 5.86 -6.51
CA ASN A 31 6.69 5.12 -5.64
C ASN A 31 7.04 5.95 -4.39
N VAL A 32 6.63 5.49 -3.21
CA VAL A 32 6.89 6.20 -1.96
C VAL A 32 8.06 5.55 -1.21
N VAL A 33 9.03 6.36 -0.82
CA VAL A 33 10.16 5.97 0.04
C VAL A 33 9.90 6.49 1.45
N PRO A 34 9.57 5.62 2.43
CA PRO A 34 9.33 6.07 3.80
C PRO A 34 10.59 6.66 4.43
N VAL A 35 10.44 7.76 5.19
CA VAL A 35 11.54 8.36 5.96
C VAL A 35 12.08 7.45 7.08
N SER A 36 11.39 6.35 7.39
CA SER A 36 11.80 5.35 8.38
C SER A 36 12.88 4.37 7.87
N GLY A 37 13.25 4.45 6.59
CA GLY A 37 14.22 3.55 5.95
C GLY A 37 15.31 4.28 5.14
N PRO A 38 16.18 3.52 4.45
CA PRO A 38 17.20 4.09 3.57
C PRO A 38 16.58 4.92 2.44
N ASN A 39 17.21 6.04 2.10
CA ASN A 39 16.79 6.85 0.97
C ASN A 39 17.17 6.19 -0.36
N THR A 40 16.22 5.47 -0.96
CA THR A 40 16.35 4.81 -2.27
C THR A 40 15.81 5.63 -3.43
N LEU A 41 15.35 6.86 -3.17
CA LEU A 41 14.75 7.73 -4.20
C LEU A 41 15.67 8.01 -5.40
N PRO A 42 17.00 8.20 -5.22
CA PRO A 42 17.92 8.33 -6.36
C PRO A 42 17.87 7.12 -7.30
N VAL A 43 17.82 5.90 -6.75
CA VAL A 43 17.75 4.66 -7.55
C VAL A 43 16.42 4.55 -8.30
N ILE A 44 15.32 5.00 -7.70
CA ILE A 44 14.01 5.07 -8.36
C ILE A 44 14.09 5.99 -9.59
N TYR A 45 14.71 7.17 -9.44
CA TYR A 45 14.89 8.11 -10.54
C TYR A 45 15.84 7.60 -11.64
N ASP A 46 16.94 6.94 -11.27
CA ASP A 46 17.88 6.34 -12.24
C ASP A 46 17.20 5.26 -13.10
N ARG A 47 16.14 4.63 -12.60
CA ARG A 47 15.31 3.66 -13.34
C ARG A 47 14.23 4.32 -14.21
N GLY A 48 14.18 5.65 -14.27
CA GLY A 48 13.15 6.40 -14.99
C GLY A 48 11.76 6.34 -14.33
N LEU A 49 11.69 5.92 -13.07
CA LEU A 49 10.45 5.89 -12.30
C LEU A 49 10.29 7.19 -11.54
N ILE A 50 9.05 7.51 -11.20
CA ILE A 50 8.72 8.65 -10.36
C ILE A 50 8.52 8.22 -8.91
N GLY A 51 8.82 9.10 -7.97
CA GLY A 51 8.62 8.79 -6.58
C GLY A 51 8.75 10.01 -5.68
N VAL A 52 8.48 9.79 -4.41
CA VAL A 52 8.56 10.82 -3.37
C VAL A 52 9.00 10.19 -2.06
N MET A 53 9.66 10.98 -1.22
CA MET A 53 9.93 10.60 0.16
C MET A 53 8.80 11.10 1.06
N HIS A 54 8.31 10.26 1.97
CA HIS A 54 7.18 10.62 2.81
C HIS A 54 7.25 10.03 4.22
N ASP A 55 6.70 10.75 5.20
CA ASP A 55 6.49 10.28 6.57
C ASP A 55 5.04 9.81 6.73
N TRP A 56 4.85 8.49 6.82
CA TRP A 56 3.51 7.90 6.96
C TRP A 56 2.85 8.17 8.31
N CYS A 57 3.55 8.80 9.25
CA CYS A 57 2.93 9.35 10.45
C CYS A 57 2.20 10.67 10.20
N GLU A 58 2.39 11.26 9.01
CA GLU A 58 1.72 12.48 8.55
C GLU A 58 0.79 12.20 7.35
N PRO A 59 -0.21 13.06 7.07
CA PRO A 59 -1.05 12.92 5.88
C PRO A 59 -0.24 13.09 4.58
N PHE A 60 -0.57 12.30 3.56
CA PHE A 60 0.08 12.37 2.25
C PHE A 60 -0.46 13.56 1.46
N ASP A 61 0.43 14.37 0.86
CA ASP A 61 0.05 15.54 0.08
C ASP A 61 -0.51 15.16 -1.29
N THR A 62 -1.75 14.67 -1.29
CA THR A 62 -2.51 14.28 -2.47
C THR A 62 -4.00 14.45 -2.25
N TYR A 63 -4.74 14.58 -3.34
CA TYR A 63 -6.19 14.68 -3.28
C TYR A 63 -6.82 13.37 -2.77
N PRO A 64 -7.90 13.45 -1.97
CA PRO A 64 -8.68 12.27 -1.63
C PRO A 64 -9.15 11.54 -2.89
N ARG A 65 -9.27 10.20 -2.81
CA ARG A 65 -9.77 9.36 -3.93
C ARG A 65 -8.95 9.53 -5.22
N THR A 66 -7.63 9.48 -5.10
CA THR A 66 -6.70 9.58 -6.24
C THR A 66 -6.37 8.20 -6.84
N TYR A 67 -6.15 7.19 -5.99
CA TYR A 67 -5.59 5.90 -6.41
C TYR A 67 -6.63 4.79 -6.55
N ASP A 68 -6.44 3.95 -7.56
CA ASP A 68 -7.23 2.74 -7.80
C ASP A 68 -6.69 1.54 -7.00
N LEU A 69 -5.37 1.52 -6.77
CA LEU A 69 -4.68 0.48 -6.01
C LEU A 69 -3.62 1.07 -5.08
N LEU A 70 -3.64 0.62 -3.82
CA LEU A 70 -2.56 0.85 -2.86
C LEU A 70 -1.84 -0.46 -2.60
N HIS A 71 -0.52 -0.47 -2.77
CA HIS A 71 0.35 -1.58 -2.42
C HIS A 71 1.23 -1.17 -1.23
N ALA A 72 1.30 -2.01 -0.21
CA ALA A 72 2.15 -1.81 0.95
C ALA A 72 2.84 -3.12 1.31
N SER A 73 4.15 -3.21 1.10
CA SER A 73 4.95 -4.35 1.53
C SER A 73 5.80 -4.00 2.74
N ASN A 74 5.62 -4.76 3.82
CA ASN A 74 6.31 -4.62 5.10
C ASN A 74 6.27 -3.19 5.67
N LEU A 75 5.24 -2.41 5.33
CA LEU A 75 5.18 -1.00 5.71
C LEU A 75 4.65 -0.83 7.13
N LEU A 76 3.51 -1.45 7.43
CA LEU A 76 2.72 -1.18 8.62
C LEU A 76 3.46 -1.70 9.86
N SER A 77 4.14 -2.85 9.79
CA SER A 77 4.93 -3.36 10.93
C SER A 77 6.15 -2.50 11.26
N VAL A 78 6.74 -1.83 10.25
CA VAL A 78 7.83 -0.88 10.45
C VAL A 78 7.31 0.42 11.06
N GLU A 79 6.27 1.00 10.46
CA GLU A 79 5.73 2.29 10.93
C GLU A 79 5.00 2.20 12.27
N LYS A 80 4.48 1.02 12.65
CA LYS A 80 3.87 0.77 13.96
C LYS A 80 4.79 1.12 15.14
N LYS A 81 6.11 1.12 14.93
CA LYS A 81 7.10 1.51 15.95
C LYS A 81 7.19 3.03 16.15
N ARG A 82 6.68 3.81 15.20
CA ARG A 82 6.73 5.28 15.18
C ARG A 82 5.36 5.91 15.44
N CYS A 83 4.30 5.36 14.87
CA CYS A 83 2.94 5.89 14.99
C CYS A 83 1.88 4.80 14.90
N ASN A 84 0.62 5.19 15.09
CA ASN A 84 -0.50 4.26 15.09
C ASN A 84 -0.84 3.81 13.66
N VAL A 85 -0.91 2.50 13.44
CA VAL A 85 -1.30 1.90 12.16
C VAL A 85 -2.71 2.31 11.72
N SER A 86 -3.60 2.64 12.66
CA SER A 86 -4.93 3.15 12.31
C SER A 86 -4.89 4.48 11.59
N SER A 87 -3.97 5.38 11.95
CA SER A 87 -3.78 6.67 11.26
C SER A 87 -3.35 6.45 9.81
N ILE A 88 -2.42 5.51 9.59
CA ILE A 88 -1.96 5.14 8.24
C ILE A 88 -3.12 4.55 7.43
N MET A 89 -3.89 3.64 8.01
CA MET A 89 -5.03 3.02 7.31
C MET A 89 -6.17 4.01 7.01
N LEU A 90 -6.39 5.02 7.88
CA LEU A 90 -7.33 6.11 7.60
C LEU A 90 -6.84 7.00 6.45
N GLU A 91 -5.54 7.24 6.38
CA GLU A 91 -4.94 7.96 5.26
C GLU A 91 -5.05 7.17 3.95
N MET A 92 -4.81 5.84 4.00
CA MET A 92 -5.08 4.94 2.88
C MET A 92 -6.55 5.02 2.44
N ASP A 93 -7.49 5.05 3.37
CA ASP A 93 -8.91 5.23 3.06
C ASP A 93 -9.21 6.56 2.37
N ARG A 94 -8.62 7.65 2.84
CA ARG A 94 -8.79 8.98 2.26
C ARG A 94 -8.36 9.01 0.79
N ILE A 95 -7.19 8.44 0.46
CA ILE A 95 -6.59 8.54 -0.88
C ILE A 95 -7.08 7.45 -1.86
N LEU A 96 -7.62 6.35 -1.35
CA LEU A 96 -8.18 5.27 -2.18
C LEU A 96 -9.55 5.64 -2.75
N ARG A 97 -9.75 5.42 -4.05
CA ARG A 97 -11.03 5.62 -4.72
C ARG A 97 -12.07 4.59 -4.23
N PRO A 98 -13.37 4.96 -4.21
CA PRO A 98 -14.43 3.97 -4.11
C PRO A 98 -14.29 2.91 -5.20
N GLY A 99 -14.47 1.63 -4.87
CA GLY A 99 -14.18 0.50 -5.75
C GLY A 99 -12.69 0.14 -5.87
N GLY A 100 -11.80 0.86 -5.17
CA GLY A 100 -10.36 0.61 -5.17
C GLY A 100 -9.97 -0.60 -4.30
N VAL A 101 -8.74 -1.08 -4.53
CA VAL A 101 -8.19 -2.29 -3.90
C VAL A 101 -6.91 -1.96 -3.15
N VAL A 102 -6.70 -2.63 -2.02
CA VAL A 102 -5.47 -2.53 -1.24
C VAL A 102 -4.85 -3.92 -1.10
N TYR A 103 -3.55 -4.00 -1.34
CA TYR A 103 -2.71 -5.15 -1.06
C TYR A 103 -1.70 -4.80 0.01
N ILE A 104 -1.82 -5.43 1.18
CA ILE A 104 -0.87 -5.30 2.28
C ILE A 104 -0.19 -6.65 2.47
N ASP A 105 1.10 -6.72 2.18
CA ASP A 105 1.97 -7.84 2.55
C ASP A 105 2.75 -7.43 3.79
N ASP A 106 2.56 -8.09 4.92
CA ASP A 106 3.21 -7.69 6.17
C ASP A 106 3.31 -8.84 7.18
N ALA A 107 3.90 -8.57 8.35
CA ALA A 107 4.09 -9.54 9.40
C ALA A 107 2.74 -10.10 9.93
N LEU A 108 2.66 -11.41 10.12
CA LEU A 108 1.51 -12.13 10.64
C LEU A 108 1.04 -11.55 11.99
N SER A 109 1.97 -11.06 12.82
CA SER A 109 1.71 -10.52 14.15
C SER A 109 0.85 -9.24 14.15
N ILE A 110 0.70 -8.55 13.02
CA ILE A 110 -0.14 -7.35 12.91
C ILE A 110 -1.44 -7.59 12.14
N MET A 111 -1.61 -8.74 11.49
CA MET A 111 -2.72 -8.98 10.57
C MET A 111 -4.10 -8.90 11.23
N ASP A 112 -4.25 -9.43 12.44
CA ASP A 112 -5.52 -9.38 13.17
C ASP A 112 -5.96 -7.94 13.48
N GLU A 113 -5.01 -7.06 13.78
CA GLU A 113 -5.25 -5.64 14.01
C GLU A 113 -5.66 -4.94 12.71
N LEU A 114 -4.92 -5.19 11.61
CA LEU A 114 -5.23 -4.61 10.30
C LEU A 114 -6.62 -5.04 9.81
N VAL A 115 -7.00 -6.31 9.98
CA VAL A 115 -8.33 -6.81 9.62
C VAL A 115 -9.43 -6.12 10.43
N LYS A 116 -9.22 -5.89 11.74
CA LYS A 116 -10.19 -5.17 12.58
C LYS A 116 -10.37 -3.73 12.11
N ILE A 117 -9.27 -3.02 11.84
CA ILE A 117 -9.30 -1.64 11.36
C ILE A 117 -9.98 -1.58 9.98
N ALA A 118 -9.59 -2.46 9.04
CA ALA A 118 -10.19 -2.52 7.71
C ALA A 118 -11.71 -2.70 7.77
N LYS A 119 -12.21 -3.59 8.63
CA LYS A 119 -13.66 -3.76 8.83
C LYS A 119 -14.30 -2.51 9.45
N ALA A 120 -13.65 -1.87 10.41
CA ALA A 120 -14.16 -0.68 11.08
C ALA A 120 -14.29 0.52 10.13
N ILE A 121 -13.37 0.68 9.16
CA ILE A 121 -13.46 1.71 8.11
C ILE A 121 -14.36 1.31 6.92
N GLY A 122 -15.00 0.14 6.98
CA GLY A 122 -15.96 -0.31 5.98
C GLY A 122 -15.35 -1.01 4.77
N TRP A 123 -14.11 -1.49 4.85
CA TRP A 123 -13.52 -2.31 3.79
C TRP A 123 -13.88 -3.79 3.93
N ARG A 124 -14.04 -4.46 2.79
CA ARG A 124 -14.10 -5.93 2.72
C ARG A 124 -12.69 -6.50 2.67
N ALA A 125 -12.28 -7.11 3.78
CA ALA A 125 -10.94 -7.64 3.99
C ALA A 125 -10.89 -9.17 3.84
N ALA A 126 -9.89 -9.69 3.13
CA ALA A 126 -9.62 -11.10 2.96
C ALA A 126 -8.12 -11.40 3.15
N LEU A 127 -7.80 -12.22 4.15
CA LEU A 127 -6.43 -12.67 4.41
C LEU A 127 -6.09 -13.85 3.50
N ARG A 128 -4.88 -13.85 2.94
CA ARG A 128 -4.34 -14.88 2.03
C ARG A 128 -2.93 -15.29 2.46
N GLU A 129 -2.58 -16.54 2.17
CA GLU A 129 -1.21 -17.03 2.32
C GLU A 129 -0.31 -16.44 1.23
N THR A 130 0.98 -16.31 1.55
CA THR A 130 2.00 -15.97 0.55
C THR A 130 2.39 -17.23 -0.23
N ILE A 131 3.18 -17.06 -1.28
CA ILE A 131 3.72 -18.17 -2.09
C ILE A 131 4.64 -19.09 -1.25
N GLU A 132 5.20 -18.57 -0.15
CA GLU A 132 6.05 -19.32 0.78
C GLU A 132 5.27 -20.32 1.66
N GLY A 133 3.93 -20.30 1.59
CA GLY A 133 3.05 -21.25 2.25
C GLY A 133 2.68 -20.88 3.69
N PRO A 134 2.05 -21.81 4.45
CA PRO A 134 1.41 -21.50 5.73
C PRO A 134 2.40 -21.20 6.87
N HIS A 135 3.66 -21.61 6.74
CA HIS A 135 4.66 -21.47 7.80
C HIS A 135 5.44 -20.16 7.75
N THR A 136 5.24 -19.32 6.74
CA THR A 136 5.87 -17.99 6.69
C THR A 136 5.31 -17.08 7.77
N SER A 137 6.16 -16.17 8.26
CA SER A 137 5.77 -15.12 9.21
C SER A 137 5.10 -13.92 8.53
N TYR A 138 4.83 -14.00 7.22
CA TYR A 138 4.15 -12.96 6.43
C TYR A 138 2.79 -13.44 5.90
N ARG A 139 1.88 -12.51 5.66
CA ARG A 139 0.59 -12.77 5.01
C ARG A 139 0.23 -11.62 4.08
N VAL A 140 -0.64 -11.91 3.11
CA VAL A 140 -1.22 -10.89 2.24
C VAL A 140 -2.64 -10.61 2.68
N LEU A 141 -2.92 -9.38 3.10
CA LEU A 141 -4.25 -8.87 3.32
C LEU A 141 -4.72 -8.12 2.06
N VAL A 142 -5.81 -8.61 1.47
CA VAL A 142 -6.45 -7.96 0.32
C VAL A 142 -7.72 -7.28 0.81
N CYS A 143 -7.82 -5.96 0.64
CA CYS A 143 -8.99 -5.19 1.03
C CYS A 143 -9.64 -4.53 -0.19
N ASN A 144 -10.97 -4.47 -0.20
CA ASN A 144 -11.75 -3.76 -1.22
C ASN A 144 -12.56 -2.66 -0.53
N LYS A 145 -12.49 -1.44 -1.04
CA LYS A 145 -13.34 -0.33 -0.63
C LYS A 145 -14.59 -0.34 -1.48
N ASP A 146 -15.74 -0.59 -0.88
CA ASP A 146 -16.99 -0.67 -1.63
C ASP A 146 -17.40 0.70 -2.19
N LEU A 147 -18.18 0.67 -3.27
CA LEU A 147 -18.83 1.87 -3.79
C LEU A 147 -19.89 2.30 -2.77
N PRO A 148 -20.03 3.60 -2.48
CA PRO A 148 -21.15 4.07 -1.68
C PRO A 148 -22.46 3.66 -2.38
N PRO A 149 -23.51 3.29 -1.61
CA PRO A 149 -24.82 3.07 -2.20
C PRO A 149 -25.28 4.35 -2.92
N GLY A 150 -25.70 4.20 -4.17
CA GLY A 150 -26.22 5.29 -5.00
C GLY A 150 -27.67 5.62 -4.72
#